data_AF-A0A0L9VRE9-F1
#
_entry.id   AF-A0A0L9VRE9-F1
#
_cell.length_a   1.000
_cell.length_b   1.000
_cell.length_c   1.000
_cell.angle_alpha   90.00
_cell.angle_beta   90.00
_cell.angle_gamma   90.00
#
_symmetry.space_group_name_H-M   'P 1'
#
loop_
_entity.id
_entity.type
_entity.pdbx_description
1 polymer ?
#
loop_
_entity_poly.entity_id
_entity_poly.type
_entity_poly.pdbx_seq_one_letter_code
_entity_poly.pdbx_strand_id
1 'polypeptide(L)'
;MIPNFAPQFGEQVLGNDWGKLATYPAPANIAVVKEFYTNAKNIGDYPAENYLGYVRGHAIRYDPDSINNFLDTVWAGEQCQFALCIEEGVDYEDVERVLCIPGGHFQRNRSGLVVNIRRMDLTPLAKYWMAFSHANIQPCSHVSDITLNRALFIYCAIRNLNVNIGQVIADEISVCANTSNNKAPLGHPSLITHLCKLAGVDTYVPPFERPRKAIDEAYYRQYCGGEDATQPVAPRRARRERGSAQSQTSAETHEAEPFQMRDMYMPLIGAQLQSIHRGQVATTEMIVGMYDTPPAHRWTMDEFHNVVAWPEEPAHGGGAEEAEASVREMEEDEADDDDAIEDDEDEEEEEDTEDNSD
;
A
#
# COMPACT_ATOMS: atom_id res chain seq x y z
N MET A 1 -7.05 10.47 20.60
CA MET A 1 -7.13 11.21 21.89
C MET A 1 -5.95 10.79 22.74
N ILE A 2 -5.30 11.71 23.44
CA ILE A 2 -4.20 11.39 24.36
C ILE A 2 -4.81 10.93 25.70
N PRO A 3 -4.46 9.74 26.23
CA PRO A 3 -5.02 9.22 27.47
C PRO A 3 -4.47 9.96 28.70
N ASN A 4 -5.35 10.47 29.55
CA ASN A 4 -4.97 11.19 30.78
C ASN A 4 -4.23 10.31 31.82
N PHE A 5 -4.40 8.99 31.74
CA PHE A 5 -3.79 8.03 32.67
C PHE A 5 -2.40 7.54 32.22
N ALA A 6 -1.89 8.01 31.08
CA ALA A 6 -0.51 7.76 30.64
C ALA A 6 0.23 9.10 30.47
N PRO A 7 0.55 9.80 31.58
CA PRO A 7 1.08 11.17 31.53
C PRO A 7 2.39 11.27 30.74
N GLN A 8 3.30 10.30 30.91
CA GLN A 8 4.56 10.26 30.16
C GLN A 8 4.34 10.23 28.65
N PHE A 9 3.40 9.40 28.17
CA PHE A 9 3.06 9.35 26.75
C PHE A 9 2.50 10.69 26.26
N GLY A 10 1.56 11.27 27.02
CA GLY A 10 0.97 12.56 26.68
C GLY A 10 1.97 13.71 26.66
N GLU A 11 2.86 13.76 27.65
CA GLU A 11 3.95 14.74 27.72
C GLU A 11 4.89 14.62 26.53
N GLN A 12 5.24 13.41 26.10
CA GLN A 12 6.10 13.23 24.93
C GLN A 12 5.40 13.63 23.62
N VAL A 13 4.12 13.27 23.43
CA VAL A 13 3.37 13.67 22.22
C VAL A 13 3.26 15.20 22.15
N LEU A 14 2.94 15.86 23.27
CA LEU A 14 2.80 17.31 23.31
C LEU A 14 4.15 18.03 23.24
N GLY A 15 5.19 17.48 23.88
CA GLY A 15 6.54 18.04 23.88
C GLY A 15 7.25 17.98 22.52
N ASN A 16 6.80 17.11 21.62
CA ASN A 16 7.25 17.05 20.22
C ASN A 16 6.35 17.83 19.25
N ASP A 17 5.40 18.63 19.75
CA ASP A 17 4.39 19.32 18.94
C ASP A 17 3.49 18.39 18.10
N TRP A 18 3.40 17.11 18.47
CA TRP A 18 2.61 16.10 17.76
C TRP A 18 1.14 16.06 18.21
N GLY A 19 0.67 17.08 18.92
CA GLY A 19 -0.70 17.15 19.44
C GLY A 19 -1.76 17.04 18.33
N LYS A 20 -1.52 17.66 17.17
CA LYS A 20 -2.46 17.64 16.04
C LYS A 20 -2.72 16.24 15.51
N LEU A 21 -1.71 15.35 15.54
CA LEU A 21 -1.82 13.94 15.15
C LEU A 21 -2.93 13.20 15.94
N ALA A 22 -3.18 13.61 17.19
CA ALA A 22 -4.20 12.99 18.04
C ALA A 22 -5.62 13.51 17.79
N THR A 23 -5.78 14.63 17.07
CA THR A 23 -7.03 15.41 16.99
C THR A 23 -7.50 15.72 15.57
N TYR A 24 -6.73 15.39 14.52
CA TYR A 24 -7.11 15.70 13.14
C TYR A 24 -8.03 14.71 12.39
N PRO A 25 -8.66 13.64 12.96
CA PRO A 25 -9.48 12.77 12.15
C PRO A 25 -10.76 13.52 11.69
N ALA A 26 -10.72 13.96 10.43
CA ALA A 26 -11.83 14.56 9.70
C ALA A 26 -12.39 13.56 8.68
N PRO A 27 -13.67 13.63 8.30
CA PRO A 27 -14.24 12.79 7.25
C PRO A 27 -13.40 12.83 5.98
N ALA A 28 -13.08 11.65 5.43
CA ALA A 28 -12.30 11.53 4.22
C ALA A 28 -13.22 11.30 3.02
N ASN A 29 -12.90 11.93 1.89
CA ASN A 29 -13.58 11.67 0.63
C ASN A 29 -12.84 10.53 -0.08
N ILE A 30 -13.45 9.35 -0.13
CA ILE A 30 -12.75 8.15 -0.59
C ILE A 30 -12.55 8.15 -2.10
N ALA A 31 -13.42 8.83 -2.85
CA ALA A 31 -13.23 8.96 -4.29
C ALA A 31 -11.91 9.69 -4.60
N VAL A 32 -11.66 10.84 -3.95
CA VAL A 32 -10.42 11.60 -4.17
C VAL A 32 -9.20 10.88 -3.60
N VAL A 33 -9.33 10.15 -2.49
CA VAL A 33 -8.22 9.38 -1.90
C VAL A 33 -7.83 8.21 -2.81
N LYS A 34 -8.81 7.48 -3.37
CA LYS A 34 -8.55 6.41 -4.34
C LYS A 34 -7.89 6.95 -5.59
N GLU A 35 -8.44 8.02 -6.16
CA GLU A 35 -7.88 8.68 -7.34
C GLU A 35 -6.44 9.16 -7.09
N PHE A 36 -6.18 9.76 -5.92
CA PHE A 36 -4.83 10.16 -5.52
C PHE A 36 -3.88 8.97 -5.53
N TYR A 37 -4.21 7.86 -4.86
CA TYR A 37 -3.33 6.70 -4.77
C TYR A 37 -3.12 6.01 -6.12
N THR A 38 -4.11 6.00 -7.00
CA THR A 38 -3.95 5.52 -8.38
C THR A 38 -2.94 6.36 -9.17
N ASN A 39 -2.91 7.67 -8.93
CA ASN A 39 -2.09 8.62 -9.70
C ASN A 39 -0.76 8.99 -9.02
N ALA A 40 -0.56 8.64 -7.76
CA ALA A 40 0.67 8.90 -7.00
C ALA A 40 1.71 7.78 -7.16
N LYS A 41 1.35 6.67 -7.82
CA LYS A 41 2.26 5.56 -8.11
C LYS A 41 3.35 6.02 -9.08
N ASN A 42 4.60 5.72 -8.76
CA ASN A 42 5.72 6.01 -9.63
C ASN A 42 5.65 5.11 -10.88
N ILE A 43 5.79 5.73 -12.06
CA ILE A 43 5.86 5.02 -13.34
C ILE A 43 7.31 5.11 -13.82
N GLY A 44 8.03 3.99 -13.75
CA GLY A 44 9.45 3.86 -14.15
C GLY A 44 10.45 4.19 -13.04
N ASP A 45 11.75 4.12 -13.37
CA ASP A 45 12.88 4.32 -12.45
C ASP A 45 13.21 5.79 -12.16
N TYR A 46 12.26 6.71 -12.35
CA TYR A 46 12.48 8.11 -12.02
C TYR A 46 12.57 8.28 -10.50
N PRO A 47 13.58 9.02 -9.99
CA PRO A 47 13.79 9.15 -8.56
C PRO A 47 12.52 9.69 -7.89
N ALA A 48 12.17 9.07 -6.76
CA ALA A 48 10.95 9.28 -5.98
C ALA A 48 10.78 10.69 -5.38
N GLU A 49 11.58 11.67 -5.79
CA GLU A 49 11.69 13.00 -5.18
C GLU A 49 10.45 13.87 -5.35
N ASN A 50 9.45 13.46 -6.13
CA ASN A 50 8.39 14.39 -6.46
C ASN A 50 7.26 14.47 -5.45
N TYR A 51 7.08 13.54 -4.47
CA TYR A 51 5.96 13.55 -3.50
C TYR A 51 4.68 14.23 -4.05
N LEU A 52 4.29 13.80 -5.26
CA LEU A 52 3.27 14.44 -6.09
C LEU A 52 2.27 13.38 -6.54
N GLY A 53 0.99 13.65 -6.34
CA GLY A 53 -0.11 12.90 -6.95
C GLY A 53 -0.97 13.82 -7.80
N TYR A 54 -1.92 13.26 -8.55
CA TYR A 54 -2.88 14.05 -9.32
C TYR A 54 -4.31 13.64 -8.97
N VAL A 55 -5.19 14.63 -8.81
CA VAL A 55 -6.62 14.40 -8.57
C VAL A 55 -7.41 15.45 -9.35
N ARG A 56 -8.28 15.00 -10.26
CA ARG A 56 -9.14 15.85 -11.10
C ARG A 56 -8.37 16.97 -11.80
N GLY A 57 -7.20 16.63 -12.34
CA GLY A 57 -6.32 17.57 -13.04
C GLY A 57 -5.53 18.52 -12.13
N HIS A 58 -5.63 18.39 -10.79
CA HIS A 58 -4.86 19.19 -9.84
C HIS A 58 -3.65 18.40 -9.34
N ALA A 59 -2.49 19.06 -9.28
CA ALA A 59 -1.29 18.50 -8.69
C ALA A 59 -1.38 18.58 -7.15
N ILE A 60 -1.25 17.45 -6.48
CA ILE A 60 -1.37 17.30 -5.02
C ILE A 60 0.01 17.03 -4.45
N ARG A 61 0.60 18.06 -3.85
CA ARG A 61 1.87 17.93 -3.13
C ARG A 61 1.64 17.29 -1.77
N TYR A 62 2.40 16.25 -1.48
CA TYR A 62 2.43 15.55 -0.18
C TYR A 62 3.86 15.45 0.36
N ASP A 63 4.72 16.40 -0.03
CA ASP A 63 6.09 16.50 0.48
C ASP A 63 6.12 16.77 2.01
N PRO A 64 7.28 16.52 2.66
CA PRO A 64 7.43 16.69 4.10
C PRO A 64 6.99 18.07 4.61
N ASP A 65 7.27 19.14 3.87
CA ASP A 65 6.90 20.51 4.25
C ASP A 65 5.39 20.71 4.21
N SER A 66 4.73 20.22 3.16
CA SER A 66 3.27 20.26 3.02
C SER A 66 2.57 19.52 4.16
N ILE A 67 3.11 18.37 4.56
CA ILE A 67 2.58 17.57 5.68
C ILE A 67 2.87 18.24 7.03
N ASN A 68 4.08 18.74 7.26
CA ASN A 68 4.44 19.43 8.49
C ASN A 68 3.58 20.70 8.68
N ASN A 69 3.38 21.47 7.62
CA ASN A 69 2.46 22.61 7.61
C ASN A 69 1.02 22.19 7.94
N PHE A 70 0.56 21.05 7.43
CA PHE A 70 -0.74 20.51 7.83
C PHE A 70 -0.78 20.10 9.30
N LEU A 71 0.31 19.56 9.85
CA LEU A 71 0.38 19.09 11.24
C LEU A 71 0.71 20.20 12.25
N ASP A 72 0.95 21.44 11.78
CA ASP A 72 1.46 22.55 12.58
C ASP A 72 2.78 22.18 13.30
N THR A 73 3.60 21.33 12.68
CA THR A 73 4.90 20.89 13.22
C THR A 73 6.04 21.68 12.58
N VAL A 74 7.00 22.10 13.40
CA VAL A 74 8.19 22.81 12.92
C VAL A 74 9.35 21.83 12.79
N TRP A 75 9.80 21.60 11.55
CA TRP A 75 11.05 20.88 11.30
C TRP A 75 12.20 21.88 11.14
N ALA A 76 13.10 21.91 12.12
CA ALA A 76 14.32 22.72 12.10
C ALA A 76 15.60 21.88 12.21
N GLY A 77 15.48 20.54 12.17
CA GLY A 77 16.61 19.64 12.24
C GLY A 77 17.36 19.55 10.91
N GLU A 78 18.68 19.41 10.98
CA GLU A 78 19.49 19.09 9.81
C GLU A 78 19.35 17.60 9.43
N GLN A 79 19.08 16.71 10.41
CA GLN A 79 19.02 15.27 10.18
C GLN A 79 17.93 14.58 11.02
N CYS A 80 17.15 13.72 10.38
CA CYS A 80 16.12 12.91 11.03
C CYS A 80 16.75 11.69 11.72
N GLN A 81 16.63 11.61 13.05
CA GLN A 81 17.22 10.52 13.83
C GLN A 81 16.58 9.16 13.52
N PHE A 82 15.32 9.14 13.10
CA PHE A 82 14.68 7.92 12.64
C PHE A 82 15.31 7.40 11.34
N ALA A 83 15.55 8.28 10.36
CA ALA A 83 16.21 7.90 9.11
C ALA A 83 17.64 7.38 9.37
N LEU A 84 18.38 8.05 10.27
CA LEU A 84 19.70 7.59 10.71
C LEU A 84 19.69 6.19 11.30
N CYS A 85 18.72 5.88 12.19
CA CYS A 85 18.62 4.55 12.76
C CYS A 85 18.40 3.45 11.70
N ILE A 86 17.79 3.79 10.57
CA ILE A 86 17.56 2.87 9.44
C ILE A 86 18.82 2.73 8.58
N GLU A 87 19.48 3.85 8.26
CA GLU A 87 20.61 3.89 7.32
C GLU A 87 21.93 3.46 7.97
N GLU A 88 22.24 3.97 9.15
CA GLU A 88 23.50 3.73 9.87
C GLU A 88 23.39 2.59 10.89
N GLY A 89 22.16 2.16 11.18
CA GLY A 89 21.86 1.16 12.20
C GLY A 89 21.76 1.73 13.61
N VAL A 90 21.54 0.84 14.57
CA VAL A 90 21.33 1.18 15.99
C VAL A 90 21.82 0.04 16.88
N ASP A 91 22.11 0.36 18.14
CA ASP A 91 22.30 -0.63 19.19
C ASP A 91 20.95 -1.31 19.53
N TYR A 92 20.75 -2.51 18.99
CA TYR A 92 19.53 -3.30 19.23
C TYR A 92 19.33 -3.65 20.71
N GLU A 93 20.39 -3.77 21.51
CA GLU A 93 20.25 -4.04 22.95
C GLU A 93 19.65 -2.83 23.68
N ASP A 94 20.04 -1.61 23.30
CA ASP A 94 19.41 -0.39 23.84
C ASP A 94 17.95 -0.26 23.39
N VAL A 95 17.65 -0.61 22.14
CA VAL A 95 16.27 -0.62 21.63
C VAL A 95 15.40 -1.61 22.42
N GLU A 96 15.86 -2.84 22.61
CA GLU A 96 15.16 -3.85 23.42
C GLU A 96 14.98 -3.37 24.86
N ARG A 97 16.00 -2.78 25.48
CA ARG A 97 15.93 -2.24 26.84
C ARG A 97 14.87 -1.13 26.99
N VAL A 98 14.69 -0.30 25.96
CA VAL A 98 13.71 0.79 25.97
C VAL A 98 12.30 0.29 25.67
N LEU A 99 12.16 -0.64 24.71
CA LEU A 99 10.86 -1.05 24.18
C LEU A 99 10.25 -2.25 24.92
N CYS A 100 11.07 -3.15 25.46
CA CYS A 100 10.62 -4.45 25.95
C CYS A 100 10.53 -4.53 27.49
N ILE A 101 9.63 -5.38 27.97
CA ILE A 101 9.67 -5.85 29.36
C ILE A 101 10.89 -6.78 29.57
N PRO A 102 11.32 -7.04 30.82
CA PRO A 102 12.42 -7.99 31.07
C PRO A 102 12.18 -9.36 30.40
N GLY A 103 13.13 -9.81 29.58
CA GLY A 103 13.07 -11.05 28.82
C GLY A 103 12.44 -10.93 27.41
N GLY A 104 11.81 -9.79 27.09
CA GLY A 104 11.38 -9.46 25.73
C GLY A 104 12.55 -9.02 24.86
N HIS A 105 12.52 -9.35 23.57
CA HIS A 105 13.61 -9.10 22.62
C HIS A 105 13.08 -9.14 21.17
N PHE A 106 13.91 -8.73 20.22
CA PHE A 106 13.63 -8.92 18.80
C PHE A 106 13.62 -10.39 18.43
N GLN A 107 12.64 -10.82 17.62
CA GLN A 107 12.77 -12.07 16.90
C GLN A 107 13.83 -11.91 15.82
N ARG A 108 14.60 -12.99 15.64
CA ARG A 108 15.64 -13.08 14.61
C ARG A 108 15.31 -14.17 13.62
N ASN A 109 15.58 -13.94 12.35
CA ASN A 109 15.46 -14.97 11.32
C ASN A 109 16.61 -15.99 11.43
N ARG A 110 16.63 -16.99 10.53
CA ARG A 110 17.66 -18.04 10.53
C ARG A 110 19.09 -17.50 10.36
N SER A 111 19.26 -16.39 9.65
CA SER A 111 20.55 -15.71 9.47
C SER A 111 20.92 -14.78 10.63
N GLY A 112 20.09 -14.69 11.67
CA GLY A 112 20.35 -13.88 12.86
C GLY A 112 19.97 -12.40 12.73
N LEU A 113 19.38 -11.99 11.60
CA LEU A 113 18.88 -10.63 11.38
C LEU A 113 17.62 -10.38 12.20
N VAL A 114 17.51 -9.19 12.79
CA VAL A 114 16.33 -8.77 13.55
C VAL A 114 15.14 -8.53 12.63
N VAL A 115 13.96 -8.97 13.04
CA VAL A 115 12.75 -8.94 12.18
C VAL A 115 11.66 -8.08 12.83
N ASN A 116 11.19 -8.46 14.01
CA ASN A 116 10.06 -7.83 14.68
C ASN A 116 10.17 -7.98 16.21
N ILE A 117 9.32 -7.29 16.96
CA ILE A 117 9.08 -7.50 18.39
C ILE A 117 7.62 -7.86 18.57
N ARG A 118 7.33 -8.92 19.33
CA ARG A 118 5.94 -9.27 19.65
C ARG A 118 5.36 -8.23 20.59
N ARG A 119 4.08 -7.88 20.38
CA ARG A 119 3.37 -6.93 21.24
C ARG A 119 3.38 -7.34 22.70
N MET A 120 3.29 -8.63 23.01
CA MET A 120 3.30 -9.13 24.39
C MET A 120 4.58 -8.75 25.14
N ASP A 121 5.69 -8.63 24.40
CA ASP A 121 7.02 -8.33 24.92
C ASP A 121 7.25 -6.81 25.10
N LEU A 122 6.34 -5.96 24.64
CA LEU A 122 6.44 -4.50 24.77
C LEU A 122 6.04 -3.98 26.16
N THR A 123 6.74 -2.95 26.62
CA THR A 123 6.35 -2.15 27.79
C THR A 123 4.99 -1.48 27.56
N PRO A 124 4.25 -1.10 28.64
CA PRO A 124 3.03 -0.32 28.50
C PRO A 124 3.22 0.97 27.70
N LEU A 125 4.35 1.68 27.91
CA LEU A 125 4.69 2.90 27.16
C LEU A 125 4.86 2.63 25.67
N ALA A 126 5.61 1.59 25.30
CA ALA A 126 5.77 1.19 23.91
C ALA A 126 4.44 0.75 23.28
N LYS A 127 3.53 0.12 24.04
CA LYS A 127 2.17 -0.20 23.56
C LYS A 127 1.33 1.05 23.29
N TYR A 128 1.46 2.11 24.09
CA TYR A 128 0.78 3.39 23.82
C TYR A 128 1.29 4.01 22.51
N TRP A 129 2.61 4.05 22.33
CA TRP A 129 3.24 4.55 21.11
C TRP A 129 2.93 3.71 19.87
N MET A 130 2.94 2.37 19.99
CA MET A 130 2.54 1.44 18.93
C MET A 130 1.12 1.75 18.45
N ALA A 131 0.15 1.83 19.37
CA ALA A 131 -1.24 2.12 19.03
C ALA A 131 -1.39 3.51 18.39
N PHE A 132 -0.68 4.52 18.91
CA PHE A 132 -0.70 5.87 18.38
C PHE A 132 -0.11 5.97 16.97
N SER A 133 1.07 5.36 16.75
CA SER A 133 1.73 5.32 15.45
C SER A 133 0.88 4.56 14.41
N HIS A 134 0.37 3.38 14.77
CA HIS A 134 -0.43 2.55 13.87
C HIS A 134 -1.75 3.20 13.44
N ALA A 135 -2.28 4.16 14.20
CA ALA A 135 -3.49 4.88 13.82
C ALA A 135 -3.22 6.16 13.02
N ASN A 136 -2.15 6.88 13.33
CA ASN A 136 -2.00 8.27 12.89
C ASN A 136 -0.74 8.55 12.04
N ILE A 137 0.28 7.69 12.09
CA ILE A 137 1.60 7.97 11.50
C ILE A 137 1.99 6.91 10.49
N GLN A 138 1.94 5.63 10.89
CA GLN A 138 2.27 4.50 10.02
C GLN A 138 1.09 3.52 10.06
N PRO A 139 0.02 3.74 9.29
CA PRO A 139 -1.15 2.87 9.33
C PRO A 139 -0.81 1.39 9.16
N CYS A 140 -1.28 0.54 10.07
CA CYS A 140 -1.07 -0.91 10.00
C CYS A 140 -2.31 -1.67 10.48
N SER A 141 -2.65 -2.75 9.78
CA SER A 141 -3.72 -3.67 10.16
C SER A 141 -3.24 -4.74 11.15
N HIS A 142 -1.97 -5.11 11.07
CA HIS A 142 -1.36 -6.08 11.97
C HIS A 142 -0.96 -5.42 13.29
N VAL A 143 -1.41 -6.00 14.41
CA VAL A 143 -1.23 -5.44 15.74
C VAL A 143 -0.70 -6.46 16.75
N SER A 144 -0.20 -7.61 16.29
CA SER A 144 0.34 -8.66 17.16
C SER A 144 1.85 -8.53 17.37
N ASP A 145 2.56 -7.88 16.44
CA ASP A 145 3.97 -7.53 16.50
C ASP A 145 4.21 -6.13 15.89
N ILE A 146 5.46 -5.68 16.00
CA ILE A 146 5.96 -4.49 15.30
C ILE A 146 7.22 -4.87 14.52
N THR A 147 7.30 -4.49 13.25
CA THR A 147 8.50 -4.68 12.43
C THR A 147 9.65 -3.79 12.92
N LEU A 148 10.88 -4.07 12.47
CA LEU A 148 12.06 -3.27 12.80
C LEU A 148 11.83 -1.77 12.60
N ASN A 149 11.41 -1.32 11.42
CA ASN A 149 11.22 0.11 11.13
C ASN A 149 10.22 0.77 12.08
N ARG A 150 9.15 0.06 12.45
CA ARG A 150 8.14 0.56 13.41
C ARG A 150 8.70 0.59 14.83
N ALA A 151 9.50 -0.40 15.22
CA ALA A 151 10.21 -0.41 16.49
C ALA A 151 11.19 0.76 16.61
N LEU A 152 11.97 1.04 15.56
CA LEU A 152 12.90 2.17 15.53
C LEU A 152 12.19 3.51 15.65
N PHE A 153 11.05 3.69 14.96
CA PHE A 153 10.23 4.90 15.13
C PHE A 153 9.77 5.06 16.58
N ILE A 154 9.22 4.00 17.18
CA ILE A 154 8.75 4.03 18.58
C ILE A 154 9.92 4.29 19.55
N TYR A 155 11.10 3.72 19.28
CA TYR A 155 12.31 3.97 20.06
C TYR A 155 12.71 5.45 20.02
N CYS A 156 12.75 6.07 18.82
CA CYS A 156 13.03 7.49 18.68
C CYS A 156 12.01 8.35 19.43
N ALA A 157 10.72 8.00 19.34
CA ALA A 157 9.65 8.70 20.05
C ALA A 157 9.80 8.63 21.57
N ILE A 158 10.08 7.44 22.13
CA ILE A 158 10.26 7.24 23.57
C ILE A 158 11.53 7.93 24.08
N ARG A 159 12.61 7.93 23.28
CA ARG A 159 13.87 8.61 23.61
C ARG A 159 13.85 10.11 23.33
N ASN A 160 12.73 10.63 22.82
CA ASN A 160 12.57 12.04 22.46
C ASN A 160 13.66 12.53 21.49
N LEU A 161 13.99 11.68 20.51
CA LEU A 161 14.93 11.99 19.44
C LEU A 161 14.23 12.84 18.36
N ASN A 162 15.01 13.64 17.64
CA ASN A 162 14.48 14.54 16.63
C ASN A 162 14.01 13.76 15.38
N VAL A 163 12.70 13.74 15.13
CA VAL A 163 12.08 12.99 14.03
C VAL A 163 11.26 13.94 13.15
N ASN A 164 11.55 13.95 11.85
CA ASN A 164 10.75 14.68 10.87
C ASN A 164 9.48 13.89 10.56
N ILE A 165 8.38 14.23 11.23
CA ILE A 165 7.13 13.49 11.08
C ILE A 165 6.52 13.63 9.68
N GLY A 166 6.68 14.79 9.05
CA GLY A 166 6.26 15.03 7.68
C GLY A 166 6.94 14.07 6.72
N GLN A 167 8.26 13.84 6.89
CA GLN A 167 9.02 12.88 6.11
C GLN A 167 8.51 11.45 6.31
N VAL A 168 8.34 11.01 7.56
CA VAL A 168 7.85 9.65 7.87
C VAL A 168 6.50 9.37 7.21
N ILE A 169 5.57 10.34 7.25
CA ILE A 169 4.24 10.17 6.64
C ILE A 169 4.32 10.25 5.11
N ALA A 170 5.16 11.13 4.55
CA ALA A 170 5.36 11.22 3.10
C ALA A 170 5.87 9.90 2.53
N ASP A 171 6.84 9.28 3.21
CA ASP A 171 7.41 7.98 2.84
C ASP A 171 6.37 6.86 2.98
N GLU A 172 5.57 6.87 4.06
CA GLU A 172 4.49 5.90 4.23
C GLU A 172 3.43 6.01 3.11
N ILE A 173 3.06 7.24 2.71
CA ILE A 173 2.15 7.47 1.58
C ILE A 173 2.77 6.96 0.27
N SER A 174 4.05 7.26 0.04
CA SER A 174 4.78 6.80 -1.15
C SER A 174 4.85 5.27 -1.21
N VAL A 175 5.19 4.60 -0.12
CA VAL A 175 5.19 3.14 -0.03
C VAL A 175 3.81 2.56 -0.32
N CYS A 176 2.75 3.15 0.26
CA CYS A 176 1.37 2.74 -0.01
C CYS A 176 0.99 2.89 -1.50
N ALA A 177 1.38 4.00 -2.15
CA ALA A 177 1.07 4.25 -3.56
C ALA A 177 1.80 3.29 -4.51
N ASN A 178 2.99 2.83 -4.13
CA ASN A 178 3.83 1.96 -4.95
C ASN A 178 3.61 0.46 -4.69
N THR A 179 2.93 0.10 -3.60
CA THR A 179 2.62 -1.28 -3.26
C THR A 179 1.60 -1.87 -4.24
N SER A 180 1.85 -3.07 -4.76
CA SER A 180 0.98 -3.78 -5.73
C SER A 180 -0.30 -4.38 -5.13
N ASN A 181 -0.46 -4.32 -3.80
CA ASN A 181 -1.60 -4.89 -3.09
C ASN A 181 -2.81 -3.95 -3.08
N ASN A 182 -3.72 -4.15 -4.04
CA ASN A 182 -4.97 -3.40 -4.15
C ASN A 182 -5.97 -3.62 -2.98
N LYS A 183 -5.70 -4.58 -2.07
CA LYS A 183 -6.51 -4.84 -0.87
C LYS A 183 -5.98 -4.12 0.38
N ALA A 184 -4.81 -3.47 0.29
CA ALA A 184 -4.24 -2.76 1.43
C ALA A 184 -5.09 -1.51 1.79
N PRO A 185 -5.32 -1.23 3.08
CA PRO A 185 -6.04 -0.05 3.50
C PRO A 185 -5.28 1.22 3.07
N LEU A 186 -5.99 2.15 2.43
CA LEU A 186 -5.42 3.43 2.01
C LEU A 186 -4.96 4.23 3.24
N GLY A 187 -3.66 4.54 3.30
CA GLY A 187 -3.07 5.35 4.35
C GLY A 187 -3.60 6.78 4.35
N HIS A 188 -3.57 7.43 5.51
CA HIS A 188 -3.78 8.88 5.65
C HIS A 188 -4.96 9.52 4.88
N PRO A 189 -6.16 8.93 4.83
CA PRO A 189 -7.25 9.38 3.96
C PRO A 189 -7.74 10.81 4.29
N SER A 190 -7.72 11.19 5.57
CA SER A 190 -8.12 12.54 6.01
C SER A 190 -7.10 13.62 5.63
N LEU A 191 -5.79 13.31 5.74
CA LEU A 191 -4.71 14.20 5.30
C LEU A 191 -4.77 14.39 3.79
N ILE A 192 -4.90 13.30 3.02
CA ILE A 192 -4.98 13.36 1.55
C ILE A 192 -6.20 14.18 1.11
N THR A 193 -7.36 13.97 1.73
CA THR A 193 -8.56 14.77 1.47
C THR A 193 -8.31 16.26 1.75
N HIS A 194 -7.59 16.59 2.82
CA HIS A 194 -7.24 17.97 3.14
C HIS A 194 -6.28 18.58 2.11
N LEU A 195 -5.23 17.86 1.70
CA LEU A 195 -4.30 18.30 0.67
C LEU A 195 -5.01 18.54 -0.67
N CYS A 196 -5.94 17.65 -1.05
CA CYS A 196 -6.80 17.85 -2.21
C CYS A 196 -7.60 19.15 -2.13
N LYS A 197 -8.21 19.42 -0.96
CA LYS A 197 -8.96 20.66 -0.72
C LYS A 197 -8.08 21.90 -0.84
N LEU A 198 -6.85 21.86 -0.32
CA LEU A 198 -5.89 22.97 -0.44
C LEU A 198 -5.48 23.23 -1.90
N ALA A 199 -5.35 22.16 -2.69
CA ALA A 199 -5.05 22.25 -4.11
C ALA A 199 -6.23 22.71 -4.98
N GLY A 200 -7.42 22.93 -4.40
CA GLY A 200 -8.61 23.38 -5.14
C GLY A 200 -9.51 22.26 -5.68
N VAL A 201 -9.25 21.00 -5.33
CA VAL A 201 -10.10 19.87 -5.69
C VAL A 201 -11.43 19.95 -4.94
N ASP A 202 -12.54 19.74 -5.64
CA ASP A 202 -13.86 19.64 -5.01
C ASP A 202 -13.98 18.35 -4.18
N THR A 203 -13.85 18.46 -2.86
CA THR A 203 -14.01 17.33 -1.94
C THR A 203 -15.42 17.22 -1.34
N TYR A 204 -16.37 18.07 -1.75
CA TYR A 204 -17.71 18.14 -1.13
C TYR A 204 -18.68 17.08 -1.65
N VAL A 205 -18.38 16.47 -2.81
CA VAL A 205 -19.22 15.46 -3.44
C VAL A 205 -18.95 14.07 -2.83
N PRO A 206 -19.97 13.34 -2.35
CA PRO A 206 -19.83 11.99 -1.80
C PRO A 206 -19.24 10.99 -2.82
N PRO A 207 -18.69 9.82 -2.36
CA PRO A 207 -18.86 9.21 -1.04
C PRO A 207 -17.80 9.62 0.00
N PHE A 208 -18.27 9.88 1.22
CA PHE A 208 -17.43 10.05 2.41
C PHE A 208 -17.38 8.76 3.21
N GLU A 209 -16.19 8.33 3.59
CA GLU A 209 -16.02 7.30 4.60
C GLU A 209 -15.84 7.97 5.96
N ARG A 210 -16.48 7.37 6.97
CA ARG A 210 -16.32 7.86 8.33
C ARG A 210 -14.89 7.54 8.78
N PRO A 211 -14.22 8.46 9.50
CA PRO A 211 -12.93 8.16 10.10
C PRO A 211 -13.02 6.88 10.94
N ARG A 212 -11.91 6.13 11.01
CA ARG A 212 -11.80 5.02 11.97
C ARG A 212 -12.16 5.53 13.36
N LYS A 213 -12.79 4.66 14.17
CA LYS A 213 -13.13 5.01 15.56
C LYS A 213 -11.86 5.53 16.24
N ALA A 214 -11.94 6.72 16.82
CA ALA A 214 -10.82 7.31 17.53
C ALA A 214 -10.31 6.35 18.60
N ILE A 215 -8.99 6.24 18.75
CA ILE A 215 -8.41 5.52 19.88
C ILE A 215 -8.79 6.29 21.15
N ASP A 216 -9.65 5.64 21.94
CA ASP A 216 -10.19 6.13 23.20
C ASP A 216 -9.48 5.49 24.40
N GLU A 217 -9.78 5.99 25.58
CA GLU A 217 -9.25 5.45 26.84
C GLU A 217 -9.55 3.96 27.01
N ALA A 218 -10.74 3.50 26.59
CA ALA A 218 -11.12 2.10 26.70
C ALA A 218 -10.23 1.19 25.85
N TYR A 219 -9.91 1.60 24.62
CA TYR A 219 -8.96 0.90 23.76
C TYR A 219 -7.60 0.77 24.46
N TYR A 220 -7.05 1.88 24.95
CA TYR A 220 -5.77 1.88 25.64
C TYR A 220 -5.75 1.01 26.89
N ARG A 221 -6.84 0.98 27.67
CA ARG A 221 -6.95 0.08 28.84
C ARG A 221 -6.94 -1.39 28.44
N GLN A 222 -7.73 -1.74 27.43
CA GLN A 222 -7.84 -3.12 26.94
C GLN A 222 -6.53 -3.64 26.34
N TYR A 223 -5.79 -2.76 25.67
CA TYR A 223 -4.74 -3.17 24.74
C TYR A 223 -3.32 -2.71 25.13
N CYS A 224 -3.20 -1.78 26.08
CA CYS A 224 -1.94 -1.21 26.55
C CYS A 224 -1.80 -1.21 28.08
N GLY A 225 -2.88 -1.42 28.84
CA GLY A 225 -2.88 -1.44 30.31
C GLY A 225 -2.10 -2.63 30.88
N GLY A 226 -1.37 -2.38 31.96
CA GLY A 226 -0.51 -3.35 32.64
C GLY A 226 -0.96 -3.70 34.07
N GLU A 227 -2.27 -3.83 34.33
CA GLU A 227 -2.76 -4.30 35.63
C GLU A 227 -3.36 -5.71 35.51
N ASP A 228 -2.71 -6.61 36.27
CA ASP A 228 -3.07 -7.96 36.72
C ASP A 228 -3.64 -8.97 35.73
N ALA A 229 -2.81 -10.00 35.51
CA ALA A 229 -3.20 -11.29 34.96
C ALA A 229 -4.55 -11.76 35.54
N THR A 230 -5.56 -11.84 34.68
CA THR A 230 -6.41 -13.04 34.61
C THR A 230 -7.16 -13.12 33.29
N GLN A 231 -6.94 -14.26 32.64
CA GLN A 231 -7.65 -14.87 31.53
C GLN A 231 -7.29 -14.45 30.09
N PRO A 232 -6.66 -15.36 29.32
CA PRO A 232 -6.74 -15.28 27.87
C PRO A 232 -8.18 -15.56 27.44
N VAL A 233 -8.82 -14.58 26.80
CA VAL A 233 -10.07 -14.83 26.09
C VAL A 233 -9.73 -15.68 24.87
N ALA A 234 -10.21 -16.92 24.85
CA ALA A 234 -10.01 -17.85 23.75
C ALA A 234 -10.57 -17.27 22.43
N PRO A 235 -9.87 -17.44 21.29
CA PRO A 235 -10.45 -17.12 19.99
C PRO A 235 -11.69 -17.96 19.77
N ARG A 236 -12.80 -17.33 19.35
CA ARG A 236 -14.01 -18.03 18.90
C ARG A 236 -13.66 -18.85 17.66
N ARG A 237 -13.38 -20.15 17.83
CA ARG A 237 -13.34 -21.11 16.73
C ARG A 237 -14.77 -21.31 16.20
N ALA A 238 -14.99 -20.94 14.95
CA ALA A 238 -16.15 -21.41 14.21
C ALA A 238 -15.99 -22.92 13.98
N ARG A 239 -16.98 -23.68 14.47
CA ARG A 239 -17.11 -25.12 14.29
C ARG A 239 -17.70 -25.37 12.91
N ARG A 240 -16.98 -26.06 12.02
CA ARG A 240 -17.55 -26.72 10.85
C ARG A 240 -17.19 -28.20 10.92
N GLU A 241 -18.19 -29.03 11.20
CA GLU A 241 -18.10 -30.48 11.05
C GLU A 241 -18.83 -30.90 9.77
N ARG A 242 -18.22 -31.87 9.07
CA ARG A 242 -18.85 -32.91 8.21
C ARG A 242 -19.12 -32.47 6.75
N GLY A 243 -18.77 -33.23 5.72
CA GLY A 243 -18.19 -34.56 5.61
C GLY A 243 -17.91 -34.91 4.13
N SER A 244 -17.17 -35.98 3.91
CA SER A 244 -16.76 -36.54 2.61
C SER A 244 -17.91 -37.07 1.74
N ALA A 245 -17.84 -36.88 0.43
CA ALA A 245 -18.29 -37.87 -0.57
C ALA A 245 -17.65 -37.62 -1.94
N GLN A 246 -17.03 -38.66 -2.50
CA GLN A 246 -16.58 -38.79 -3.88
C GLN A 246 -17.78 -38.82 -4.85
N SER A 247 -17.60 -38.34 -6.09
CA SER A 247 -17.97 -39.15 -7.26
C SER A 247 -17.35 -38.61 -8.56
N GLN A 248 -16.69 -39.50 -9.29
CA GLN A 248 -16.31 -39.34 -10.70
C GLN A 248 -17.52 -39.55 -11.60
N THR A 249 -17.57 -38.86 -12.76
CA THR A 249 -18.11 -39.42 -14.02
C THR A 249 -17.56 -38.65 -15.23
N SER A 250 -17.19 -39.43 -16.25
CA SER A 250 -16.56 -39.09 -17.54
C SER A 250 -17.59 -38.79 -18.64
N ALA A 251 -17.18 -38.00 -19.65
CA ALA A 251 -17.47 -38.08 -21.10
C ALA A 251 -17.32 -36.66 -21.72
N GLU A 252 -16.91 -36.40 -22.96
CA GLU A 252 -16.36 -37.11 -24.12
C GLU A 252 -15.84 -35.97 -25.03
N THR A 253 -14.69 -36.14 -25.66
CA THR A 253 -14.09 -35.18 -26.60
C THR A 253 -14.67 -35.39 -28.01
N HIS A 254 -15.19 -34.32 -28.61
CA HIS A 254 -15.39 -34.24 -30.05
C HIS A 254 -14.35 -33.28 -30.67
N GLU A 255 -13.42 -33.85 -31.43
CA GLU A 255 -12.47 -33.12 -32.27
C GLU A 255 -13.16 -32.57 -33.53
N ALA A 256 -12.89 -31.31 -33.84
CA ALA A 256 -13.13 -30.71 -35.16
C ALA A 256 -11.80 -30.19 -35.71
N GLU A 257 -11.49 -30.53 -36.96
CA GLU A 257 -10.15 -30.41 -37.54
C GLU A 257 -9.60 -28.98 -37.70
N PRO A 258 -8.25 -28.77 -37.64
CA PRO A 258 -7.63 -27.46 -37.41
C PRO A 258 -7.41 -26.57 -38.64
N PHE A 259 -7.75 -27.01 -39.85
CA PHE A 259 -7.12 -26.45 -41.07
C PHE A 259 -7.94 -25.43 -41.88
N GLN A 260 -9.18 -25.09 -41.51
CA GLN A 260 -9.96 -24.06 -42.25
C GLN A 260 -9.98 -22.66 -41.60
N MET A 261 -9.59 -22.52 -40.32
CA MET A 261 -9.59 -21.22 -39.64
C MET A 261 -8.37 -20.35 -39.95
N ARG A 262 -7.21 -20.95 -40.25
CA ARG A 262 -5.93 -20.22 -40.34
C ARG A 262 -5.92 -19.17 -41.47
N ASP A 263 -6.52 -19.49 -42.62
CA ASP A 263 -6.55 -18.60 -43.78
C ASP A 263 -7.56 -17.45 -43.66
N MET A 264 -8.62 -17.61 -42.84
CA MET A 264 -9.61 -16.55 -42.59
C MET A 264 -9.10 -15.52 -41.57
N TYR A 265 -8.36 -15.97 -40.55
CA TYR A 265 -7.89 -15.09 -39.49
C TYR A 265 -6.61 -14.31 -39.84
N MET A 266 -5.76 -14.81 -40.74
CA MET A 266 -4.51 -14.10 -41.10
C MET A 266 -4.74 -12.70 -41.72
N PRO A 267 -5.71 -12.48 -42.63
CA PRO A 267 -6.04 -11.14 -43.12
C PRO A 267 -6.61 -10.22 -42.04
N LEU A 268 -7.41 -10.77 -41.11
CA LEU A 268 -7.99 -10.01 -39.99
C LEU A 268 -6.90 -9.56 -39.01
N ILE A 269 -6.00 -10.46 -38.61
CA ILE A 269 -4.86 -10.13 -37.76
C ILE A 269 -3.96 -9.10 -38.44
N GLY A 270 -3.72 -9.23 -39.74
CA GLY A 270 -2.97 -8.25 -40.53
C GLY A 270 -3.64 -6.86 -40.54
N ALA A 271 -4.97 -6.80 -40.68
CA ALA A 271 -5.73 -5.56 -40.65
C ALA A 271 -5.77 -4.94 -39.24
N GLN A 272 -5.88 -5.77 -38.18
CA GLN A 272 -5.81 -5.33 -36.79
C GLN A 272 -4.44 -4.74 -36.45
N LEU A 273 -3.34 -5.42 -36.84
CA LEU A 273 -1.98 -4.91 -36.68
C LEU A 273 -1.76 -3.59 -37.42
N GLN A 274 -2.30 -3.45 -38.64
CA GLN A 274 -2.24 -2.19 -39.37
C GLN A 274 -3.06 -1.08 -38.69
N SER A 275 -4.21 -1.39 -38.11
CA SER A 275 -5.02 -0.41 -37.36
C SER A 275 -4.29 0.05 -36.10
N ILE A 276 -3.70 -0.89 -35.33
CA ILE A 276 -2.85 -0.59 -34.17
C ILE A 276 -1.68 0.31 -34.59
N HIS A 277 -0.97 -0.04 -35.66
CA HIS A 277 0.16 0.74 -36.15
C HIS A 277 -0.26 2.16 -36.55
N ARG A 278 -1.39 2.33 -37.25
CA ARG A 278 -1.91 3.68 -37.60
C ARG A 278 -2.29 4.48 -36.36
N GLY A 279 -2.93 3.85 -35.37
CA GLY A 279 -3.27 4.49 -34.09
C GLY A 279 -2.03 4.92 -33.31
N GLN A 280 -0.99 4.09 -33.27
CA GLN A 280 0.29 4.40 -32.63
C GLN A 280 1.01 5.57 -33.33
N VAL A 281 1.05 5.57 -34.66
CA VAL A 281 1.64 6.68 -35.44
C VAL A 281 0.87 7.97 -35.20
N ALA A 282 -0.46 7.95 -35.30
CA ALA A 282 -1.29 9.14 -35.07
C ALA A 282 -1.14 9.70 -33.65
N THR A 283 -1.05 8.82 -32.64
CA THR A 283 -0.82 9.23 -31.24
C THR A 283 0.57 9.86 -31.10
N THR A 284 1.58 9.28 -31.73
CA THR A 284 2.97 9.79 -31.69
C THR A 284 3.07 11.14 -32.39
N GLU A 285 2.47 11.30 -33.57
CA GLU A 285 2.42 12.58 -34.30
C GLU A 285 1.69 13.67 -33.50
N MET A 286 0.59 13.32 -32.81
CA MET A 286 -0.11 14.24 -31.92
C MET A 286 0.77 14.70 -30.76
N ILE A 287 1.50 13.78 -30.12
CA ILE A 287 2.42 14.10 -29.02
C ILE A 287 3.57 14.98 -29.52
N VAL A 288 4.20 14.64 -30.64
CA VAL A 288 5.30 15.44 -31.24
C VAL A 288 4.82 16.85 -31.61
N GLY A 289 3.63 16.98 -32.20
CA GLY A 289 3.03 18.27 -32.52
C GLY A 289 2.74 19.17 -31.31
N MET A 290 2.58 18.60 -30.10
CA MET A 290 2.43 19.39 -28.88
C MET A 290 3.71 20.08 -28.42
N TYR A 291 4.89 19.59 -28.84
CA TYR A 291 6.19 20.11 -28.39
C TYR A 291 6.87 21.03 -29.41
N ASP A 292 6.74 20.77 -30.73
CA ASP A 292 7.51 21.52 -31.74
C ASP A 292 6.77 22.74 -32.34
N THR A 293 5.45 22.67 -32.55
CA THR A 293 4.58 23.82 -32.88
C THR A 293 3.12 23.30 -32.92
N PRO A 294 2.15 23.91 -32.21
CA PRO A 294 0.79 23.36 -32.17
C PRO A 294 0.19 23.28 -33.58
N PRO A 295 -0.22 22.11 -34.08
CA PRO A 295 -0.90 21.99 -35.36
C PRO A 295 -2.16 22.87 -35.36
N ALA A 296 -2.39 23.61 -36.45
CA ALA A 296 -3.55 24.49 -36.60
C ALA A 296 -4.89 23.72 -36.54
N HIS A 297 -4.85 22.41 -36.77
CA HIS A 297 -5.99 21.50 -36.66
C HIS A 297 -5.70 20.44 -35.60
N ARG A 298 -6.60 20.30 -34.63
CA ARG A 298 -6.63 19.17 -33.69
C ARG A 298 -7.73 18.25 -34.14
N TRP A 299 -7.43 16.96 -34.27
CA TRP A 299 -8.45 15.99 -34.65
C TRP A 299 -9.59 15.99 -33.64
N THR A 300 -10.81 15.94 -34.15
CA THR A 300 -11.98 15.66 -33.32
C THR A 300 -12.01 14.18 -32.96
N MET A 301 -12.74 13.82 -31.90
CA MET A 301 -12.88 12.41 -31.49
C MET A 301 -13.41 11.53 -32.63
N ASP A 302 -14.32 12.06 -33.44
CA ASP A 302 -14.91 11.37 -34.59
C ASP A 302 -13.90 11.19 -35.75
N GLU A 303 -13.01 12.17 -35.97
CA GLU A 303 -11.92 12.05 -36.96
C GLU A 303 -10.91 10.98 -36.55
N PHE A 304 -10.56 10.93 -35.25
CA PHE A 304 -9.69 9.88 -34.71
C PHE A 304 -10.35 8.50 -34.83
N HIS A 305 -11.62 8.36 -34.45
CA HIS A 305 -12.33 7.09 -34.54
C HIS A 305 -12.49 6.59 -35.98
N ASN A 306 -12.67 7.48 -36.96
CA ASN A 306 -12.71 7.09 -38.38
C ASN A 306 -11.34 6.58 -38.89
N VAL A 307 -10.23 7.15 -38.40
CA VAL A 307 -8.87 6.75 -38.82
C VAL A 307 -8.45 5.44 -38.14
N VAL A 308 -8.89 5.20 -36.89
CA VAL A 308 -8.53 4.05 -36.06
C VAL A 308 -9.63 2.98 -36.03
N ALA A 309 -10.68 3.14 -36.85
CA ALA A 309 -11.82 2.24 -36.90
C ALA A 309 -11.35 0.78 -37.03
N TRP A 310 -11.82 -0.07 -36.12
CA TRP A 310 -11.52 -1.49 -36.12
C TRP A 310 -12.30 -2.17 -37.25
N PRO A 311 -11.72 -3.11 -38.00
CA PRO A 311 -12.48 -3.89 -38.97
C PRO A 311 -13.56 -4.71 -38.23
N GLU A 312 -14.82 -4.57 -38.61
CA GLU A 312 -15.91 -5.40 -38.07
C GLU A 312 -15.76 -6.86 -38.51
N GLU A 313 -15.98 -7.79 -37.59
CA GLU A 313 -16.05 -9.23 -37.89
C GLU A 313 -17.27 -9.54 -38.76
N PRO A 314 -17.20 -10.50 -39.71
CA PRO A 314 -18.38 -10.95 -40.44
C PRO A 314 -19.40 -11.55 -39.47
N ALA A 315 -20.51 -10.84 -39.26
CA ALA A 315 -21.61 -11.28 -38.41
C ALA A 315 -22.13 -12.66 -38.83
N HIS A 316 -22.00 -13.65 -37.96
CA HIS A 316 -22.84 -14.84 -38.01
C HIS A 316 -24.25 -14.42 -37.58
N GLY A 317 -25.16 -14.33 -38.56
CA GLY A 317 -26.56 -14.01 -38.33
C GLY A 317 -27.32 -15.10 -37.58
N GLY A 318 -28.28 -14.68 -36.75
CA GLY A 318 -29.33 -15.54 -36.21
C GLY A 318 -29.51 -15.35 -34.70
N GLY A 319 -30.38 -14.42 -34.31
CA GLY A 319 -30.58 -14.00 -32.93
C GLY A 319 -31.42 -14.93 -32.05
N ALA A 320 -31.41 -14.60 -30.76
CA ALA A 320 -32.52 -14.73 -29.85
C ALA A 320 -32.29 -13.77 -28.67
N GLU A 321 -33.21 -12.82 -28.52
CA GLU A 321 -33.45 -12.03 -27.32
C GLU A 321 -33.80 -12.92 -26.11
N GLU A 322 -33.72 -12.30 -24.94
CA GLU A 322 -34.22 -12.71 -23.61
C GLU A 322 -33.36 -13.68 -22.78
N ALA A 323 -32.64 -13.11 -21.80
CA ALA A 323 -32.72 -13.54 -20.40
C ALA A 323 -32.10 -12.48 -19.47
N GLU A 324 -32.95 -11.64 -18.87
CA GLU A 324 -32.64 -10.98 -17.60
C GLU A 324 -32.47 -12.00 -16.47
N ALA A 325 -31.70 -11.58 -15.46
CA ALA A 325 -31.67 -12.06 -14.08
C ALA A 325 -31.00 -13.43 -13.78
N SER A 326 -29.84 -13.36 -13.12
CA SER A 326 -29.80 -13.62 -11.67
C SER A 326 -28.43 -13.26 -11.10
N VAL A 327 -28.46 -12.35 -10.13
CA VAL A 327 -27.44 -12.20 -9.09
C VAL A 327 -27.24 -13.56 -8.42
N ARG A 328 -25.99 -13.98 -8.25
CA ARG A 328 -25.61 -14.97 -7.25
C ARG A 328 -24.27 -14.58 -6.67
N GLU A 329 -24.32 -14.15 -5.41
CA GLU A 329 -23.16 -13.98 -4.53
C GLU A 329 -22.40 -15.31 -4.50
N MET A 330 -21.12 -15.26 -4.88
CA MET A 330 -20.15 -16.30 -4.56
C MET A 330 -19.33 -15.79 -3.38
N GLU A 331 -19.62 -16.36 -2.21
CA GLU A 331 -18.69 -16.38 -1.08
C GLU A 331 -17.44 -17.14 -1.53
N GLU A 332 -16.31 -16.46 -1.66
CA GLU A 332 -15.00 -17.10 -1.82
C GLU A 332 -14.36 -17.22 -0.44
N ASP A 333 -14.57 -18.39 0.16
CA ASP A 333 -13.70 -18.99 1.19
C ASP A 333 -12.31 -19.16 0.55
N GLU A 334 -11.30 -18.40 0.98
CA GLU A 334 -9.91 -18.67 0.63
C GLU A 334 -9.10 -18.87 1.92
N ALA A 335 -8.85 -20.15 2.20
CA ALA A 335 -7.70 -20.57 2.97
C ALA A 335 -6.56 -20.72 1.97
N ASP A 336 -5.47 -19.98 2.17
CA ASP A 336 -4.16 -20.38 1.66
C ASP A 336 -3.09 -19.94 2.66
N ASP A 337 -2.49 -20.96 3.28
CA ASP A 337 -1.04 -21.02 3.49
C ASP A 337 -0.37 -20.73 2.14
N ASP A 338 0.66 -19.90 2.11
CA ASP A 338 1.93 -20.31 1.50
C ASP A 338 3.01 -19.27 1.79
N ASP A 339 3.86 -19.67 2.73
CA ASP A 339 5.28 -19.33 2.74
C ASP A 339 5.90 -19.86 1.44
N ALA A 340 6.33 -18.96 0.54
CA ALA A 340 7.29 -19.28 -0.52
C ALA A 340 8.19 -18.06 -0.75
N ILE A 341 9.27 -18.01 0.03
CA ILE A 341 10.49 -17.31 -0.38
C ILE A 341 11.21 -18.31 -1.29
N GLU A 342 11.35 -17.99 -2.57
CA GLU A 342 12.22 -18.73 -3.48
C GLU A 342 13.67 -18.54 -3.01
N ASP A 343 14.24 -19.63 -2.50
CA ASP A 343 15.68 -19.85 -2.40
C ASP A 343 16.21 -20.10 -3.82
N ASP A 344 17.04 -19.20 -4.35
CA ASP A 344 17.97 -19.55 -5.43
C ASP A 344 19.37 -19.68 -4.80
N GLU A 345 19.76 -20.93 -4.57
CA GLU A 345 21.11 -21.34 -4.21
C GLU A 345 22.02 -21.33 -5.45
N ASP A 346 23.10 -20.56 -5.35
CA ASP A 346 24.50 -20.89 -5.70
C ASP A 346 24.78 -21.94 -6.80
N GLU A 347 25.38 -21.47 -7.91
CA GLU A 347 26.36 -22.28 -8.66
C GLU A 347 27.77 -21.89 -8.19
N GLU A 348 28.33 -22.71 -7.30
CA GLU A 348 29.77 -22.75 -7.05
C GLU A 348 30.47 -23.45 -8.22
N GLU A 349 31.35 -22.72 -8.93
CA GLU A 349 32.42 -23.37 -9.70
C GLU A 349 33.61 -23.62 -8.76
N GLU A 350 33.79 -24.90 -8.43
CA GLU A 350 34.93 -25.49 -7.74
C GLU A 350 36.26 -25.09 -8.41
N GLU A 351 37.14 -24.45 -7.64
CA GLU A 351 38.52 -24.16 -8.02
C GLU A 351 39.38 -25.39 -7.71
N ASP A 352 39.58 -26.26 -8.71
CA ASP A 352 40.52 -27.38 -8.62
C ASP A 352 41.97 -26.84 -8.56
N THR A 353 42.55 -26.86 -7.37
CA THR A 353 43.99 -26.73 -7.17
C THR A 353 44.68 -28.07 -7.49
N GLU A 354 45.47 -28.12 -8.56
CA GLU A 354 46.58 -29.08 -8.69
C GLU A 354 47.93 -28.37 -8.91
N ASP A 355 48.76 -28.58 -7.88
CA ASP A 355 50.21 -28.52 -7.75
C ASP A 355 51.07 -28.55 -9.04
N ASN A 356 52.03 -27.62 -9.14
CA ASN A 356 53.34 -27.91 -9.71
C ASN A 356 54.42 -26.91 -9.26
N SER A 357 55.33 -27.41 -8.42
CA SER A 357 56.81 -27.27 -8.48
C SER A 357 57.44 -25.86 -8.48
N ASP A 358 58.05 -25.44 -7.36
CA ASP A 358 59.50 -25.55 -7.06
C ASP A 358 59.87 -24.91 -5.71
#